data_AF-A0A2V7KRK7-F1
#
_entry.id   AF-A0A2V7KRK7-F1
#
_cell.length_a   1.000
_cell.length_b   1.000
_cell.length_c   1.000
_cell.angle_alpha   90.00
_cell.angle_beta   90.00
_cell.angle_gamma   90.00
#
_symmetry.space_group_name_H-M   'P 1'
#
loop_
_entity.id
_entity.type
_entity.pdbx_description
1 polymer ?
#
loop_
_entity_poly.entity_id
_entity_poly.type
_entity_poly.pdbx_seq_one_letter_code
_entity_poly.pdbx_strand_id
1 'polypeptide(L)'
;MEELRIGSKTLSLSWFTGKVVGTTKNLETKVHGGGGGGYSSQGTGYTAPVTITSTTTVHDQLFLIDPSGKECSFQLQNFDLACRESHDVTVLWAAKKGKKNGYNVLVYNHTVNKAAYQQSSLSRLLKPWKLPYWIGALAVIYGATGLAVRQIQSHTTFTPGRVLLLWFAAIVVPMVIYRSLTNARVKQFMSSINYRDLLASST
;
A
#
# COMPACT_ATOMS: atom_id res chain seq x y z
N MET A 1 -10.29 19.99 10.76
CA MET A 1 -9.63 18.70 11.02
C MET A 1 -10.68 17.74 11.53
N GLU A 2 -10.82 16.59 10.89
CA GLU A 2 -11.80 15.58 11.27
C GLU A 2 -11.09 14.31 11.76
N GLU A 3 -11.62 13.62 12.77
CA GLU A 3 -11.06 12.34 13.21
C GLU A 3 -11.90 11.18 12.65
N LEU A 4 -11.26 10.29 11.89
CA LEU A 4 -11.89 9.09 11.35
C LEU A 4 -11.33 7.84 12.04
N ARG A 5 -12.21 7.00 12.59
CA ARG A 5 -11.83 5.72 13.21
C ARG A 5 -12.10 4.56 12.26
N ILE A 6 -11.07 3.78 11.95
CA ILE A 6 -11.16 2.58 11.12
C ILE A 6 -10.53 1.40 11.86
N GLY A 7 -11.38 0.48 12.30
CA GLY A 7 -10.98 -0.61 13.19
C GLY A 7 -10.31 -0.08 14.46
N SER A 8 -9.06 -0.50 14.70
CA SER A 8 -8.27 -0.06 15.86
C SER A 8 -7.40 1.19 15.61
N LYS A 9 -7.59 1.91 14.50
CA LYS A 9 -6.79 3.08 14.13
C LYS A 9 -7.65 4.34 14.06
N THR A 10 -7.16 5.42 14.66
CA THR A 10 -7.71 6.77 14.52
C THR A 10 -6.81 7.58 13.62
N LEU A 11 -7.40 8.13 12.57
CA LEU A 11 -6.75 9.01 11.60
C LEU A 11 -7.25 10.44 11.80
N SER A 12 -6.36 11.41 11.72
CA SER A 12 -6.71 12.82 11.57
C SER A 12 -6.71 13.13 10.08
N LEU A 13 -7.86 13.58 9.58
CA LEU A 13 -8.09 13.99 8.20
C LEU A 13 -8.03 15.51 8.11
N SER A 14 -7.39 15.97 7.06
CA SER A 14 -7.31 17.37 6.68
C SER A 14 -7.36 17.43 5.16
N TRP A 15 -7.99 18.48 4.66
CA TRP A 15 -8.14 18.67 3.24
C TRP A 15 -7.95 20.14 2.88
N PHE A 16 -7.66 20.37 1.62
CA PHE A 16 -7.57 21.68 1.01
C PHE A 16 -8.30 21.64 -0.32
N THR A 17 -9.20 22.60 -0.54
CA THR A 17 -9.97 22.74 -1.77
C THR A 17 -9.59 24.06 -2.44
N GLY A 18 -9.29 24.02 -3.72
CA GLY A 18 -8.95 25.22 -4.48
C GLY A 18 -8.91 24.98 -5.98
N LYS A 19 -8.70 26.06 -6.72
CA LYS A 19 -8.48 26.03 -8.17
C LYS A 19 -7.02 25.72 -8.49
N VAL A 20 -6.79 24.84 -9.45
CA VAL A 20 -5.45 24.55 -9.97
C VAL A 20 -4.95 25.76 -10.76
N VAL A 21 -3.83 26.34 -10.35
CA VAL A 21 -3.18 27.45 -11.06
C VAL A 21 -1.92 27.02 -11.81
N GLY A 22 -1.42 25.82 -11.53
CA GLY A 22 -0.29 25.25 -12.24
C GLY A 22 -0.14 23.76 -11.94
N THR A 23 0.44 23.04 -12.88
CA THR A 23 0.76 21.62 -12.73
C THR A 23 2.11 21.30 -13.35
N THR A 24 2.88 20.47 -12.66
CA THR A 24 4.15 19.92 -13.15
C THR A 24 4.11 18.41 -13.03
N LYS A 25 4.48 17.69 -14.10
CA LYS A 25 4.56 16.23 -14.10
C LYS A 25 5.98 15.80 -14.43
N ASN A 26 6.58 15.01 -13.53
CA ASN A 26 7.92 14.44 -13.66
C ASN A 26 7.84 12.91 -13.61
N LEU A 27 8.71 12.25 -14.37
CA LEU A 27 8.80 10.79 -14.46
C LEU A 27 10.17 10.34 -13.97
N GLU A 28 10.19 9.43 -13.01
CA GLU A 28 11.41 8.80 -12.49
C GLU A 28 11.37 7.31 -12.81
N THR A 29 12.30 6.82 -13.64
CA THR A 29 12.41 5.38 -13.94
C THR A 29 13.64 4.80 -13.24
N LYS A 30 13.42 3.83 -12.35
CA LYS A 30 14.49 3.06 -11.70
C LYS A 30 14.66 1.73 -12.39
N VAL A 31 15.83 1.50 -12.98
CA VAL A 31 16.19 0.24 -13.65
C VAL A 31 17.11 -0.57 -12.73
N HIS A 32 16.74 -1.82 -12.47
CA HIS A 32 17.50 -2.78 -11.70
C HIS A 32 17.88 -3.94 -12.64
N GLY A 33 19.17 -4.12 -12.87
CA GLY A 33 19.71 -5.26 -13.60
C GLY A 33 20.41 -6.20 -12.62
N GLY A 34 20.16 -7.51 -12.75
CA GLY A 34 20.82 -8.53 -11.94
C GLY A 34 20.98 -9.83 -12.71
N GLY A 35 21.98 -10.63 -12.32
CA GLY A 35 22.39 -11.82 -13.05
C GLY A 35 23.49 -11.52 -14.06
N GLY A 36 23.66 -12.41 -15.03
CA GLY A 36 24.84 -12.42 -15.89
C GLY A 36 25.99 -13.18 -15.26
N GLY A 37 26.60 -14.03 -16.08
CA GLY A 37 27.69 -14.91 -15.71
C GLY A 37 27.85 -15.96 -16.80
N GLY A 38 29.01 -16.60 -16.87
CA GLY A 38 29.20 -17.68 -17.83
C GLY A 38 30.54 -18.35 -17.61
N TYR A 39 30.63 -19.57 -18.09
CA TYR A 39 31.85 -20.36 -18.05
C TYR A 39 32.06 -20.97 -19.43
N SER A 40 33.28 -20.87 -19.94
CA SER A 40 33.68 -21.50 -21.20
C SER A 40 34.90 -22.38 -20.95
N SER A 41 34.87 -23.62 -21.45
CA SER A 41 36.01 -24.54 -21.44
C SER A 41 36.05 -25.34 -22.74
N GLN A 42 37.22 -25.37 -23.37
CA GLN A 42 37.51 -26.12 -24.61
C GLN A 42 36.41 -26.02 -25.69
N GLY A 43 35.95 -24.80 -25.97
CA GLY A 43 34.98 -24.54 -27.05
C GLY A 43 33.51 -24.79 -26.71
N THR A 44 33.19 -25.22 -25.49
CA THR A 44 31.81 -25.30 -24.99
C THR A 44 31.64 -24.43 -23.75
N GLY A 45 30.46 -23.84 -23.57
CA GLY A 45 30.23 -22.93 -22.45
C GLY A 45 28.75 -22.67 -22.18
N TYR A 46 28.50 -22.17 -20.97
CA TYR A 46 27.19 -21.76 -20.52
C TYR A 46 27.20 -20.27 -20.19
N THR A 47 26.11 -19.58 -20.55
CA THR A 47 25.85 -18.20 -20.13
C THR A 47 24.57 -18.16 -19.33
N ALA A 48 24.64 -17.60 -18.13
CA ALA A 48 23.48 -17.24 -17.34
C ALA A 48 22.84 -15.96 -17.90
N PRO A 49 21.50 -15.93 -18.06
CA PRO A 49 20.80 -14.76 -18.54
C PRO A 49 20.90 -13.60 -17.54
N VAL A 50 20.85 -12.38 -18.08
CA VAL A 50 20.68 -11.15 -17.30
C VAL A 50 19.18 -10.84 -17.23
N THR A 51 18.69 -10.54 -16.04
CA THR A 51 17.31 -10.09 -15.83
C THR A 51 17.31 -8.60 -15.52
N ILE A 52 16.51 -7.84 -16.27
CA ILE A 52 16.35 -6.40 -16.10
C ILE A 52 14.90 -6.11 -15.73
N THR A 53 14.72 -5.38 -14.63
CA THR A 53 13.40 -4.94 -14.15
C THR A 53 13.43 -3.43 -13.97
N SER A 54 12.46 -2.73 -14.52
CA SER A 54 12.32 -1.27 -14.37
C SER A 54 11.02 -0.89 -13.66
N THR A 55 11.07 0.12 -12.81
CA THR A 55 9.92 0.71 -12.14
C THR A 55 9.86 2.20 -12.46
N THR A 56 8.79 2.64 -13.13
CA THR A 56 8.54 4.05 -13.39
C THR A 56 7.60 4.62 -12.32
N THR A 57 7.98 5.74 -11.73
CA THR A 57 7.23 6.51 -10.75
C THR A 57 6.86 7.86 -11.36
N VAL A 58 5.58 8.23 -11.23
CA VAL A 58 5.06 9.52 -11.68
C VAL A 58 4.97 10.44 -10.47
N HIS A 59 5.63 11.60 -10.55
CA HIS A 59 5.57 12.68 -9.58
C HIS A 59 4.78 13.84 -10.18
N ASP A 60 3.64 14.16 -9.60
CA ASP A 60 2.79 15.28 -10.00
C ASP A 60 2.86 16.36 -8.92
N GLN A 61 3.11 17.61 -9.29
CA GLN A 61 3.00 18.75 -8.40
C GLN A 61 1.82 19.60 -8.83
N LEU A 62 0.93 19.89 -7.88
CA LEU A 62 -0.23 20.76 -8.08
C LEU A 62 -0.10 22.01 -7.23
N PHE A 63 -0.35 23.16 -7.82
CA PHE A 63 -0.49 24.43 -7.13
C PHE A 63 -1.97 24.79 -7.09
N LEU A 64 -2.52 24.89 -5.87
CA LEU A 64 -3.92 25.16 -5.63
C LEU A 64 -4.07 26.51 -4.93
N ILE A 65 -5.00 27.33 -5.40
CA ILE A 65 -5.41 28.58 -4.74
C ILE A 65 -6.83 28.43 -4.24
N ASP A 66 -7.04 28.70 -2.94
CA ASP A 66 -8.39 28.70 -2.36
C ASP A 66 -9.14 30.02 -2.68
N PRO A 67 -10.46 30.11 -2.42
CA PRO A 67 -11.22 31.35 -2.63
C PRO A 67 -10.73 32.55 -1.81
N SER A 68 -9.95 32.34 -0.75
CA SER A 68 -9.35 33.41 0.06
C SER A 68 -8.03 33.95 -0.53
N GLY A 69 -7.56 33.36 -1.64
CA GLY A 69 -6.30 33.73 -2.31
C GLY A 69 -5.07 33.06 -1.71
N LYS A 70 -5.22 32.10 -0.80
CA LYS A 70 -4.10 31.34 -0.24
C LYS A 70 -3.67 30.25 -1.21
N GLU A 71 -2.39 30.28 -1.57
CA GLU A 71 -1.77 29.25 -2.40
C GLU A 71 -1.15 28.14 -1.56
N CYS A 72 -1.38 26.89 -1.96
CA CYS A 72 -0.72 25.71 -1.39
C CYS A 72 -0.25 24.78 -2.51
N SER A 73 0.99 24.30 -2.38
CA SER A 73 1.55 23.30 -3.29
C SER A 73 1.45 21.91 -2.69
N PHE A 74 1.11 20.93 -3.53
CA PHE A 74 0.97 19.53 -3.16
C PHE A 74 1.83 18.67 -4.08
N GLN A 75 2.70 17.87 -3.48
CA GLN A 75 3.44 16.83 -4.18
C GLN A 75 2.67 15.51 -4.09
N LEU A 76 2.23 15.04 -5.24
CA LEU A 76 1.47 13.82 -5.44
C LEU A 76 2.39 12.82 -6.14
N GLN A 77 2.29 11.56 -5.73
CA GLN A 77 3.06 10.48 -6.34
C GLN A 77 2.07 9.40 -6.74
N ASN A 78 2.11 8.95 -8.00
CA ASN A 78 1.30 7.84 -8.53
C ASN A 78 -0.22 7.95 -8.23
N PHE A 79 -0.80 9.15 -8.35
CA PHE A 79 -2.26 9.34 -8.24
C PHE A 79 -2.98 9.10 -9.56
N ASP A 80 -2.30 9.28 -10.70
CA ASP A 80 -2.85 9.07 -12.05
C ASP A 80 -4.19 9.82 -12.28
N LEU A 81 -4.24 11.08 -11.84
CA LEU A 81 -5.41 11.94 -11.99
C LEU A 81 -5.13 13.00 -13.07
N ALA A 82 -6.03 13.10 -14.04
CA ALA A 82 -6.00 14.19 -15.01
C ALA A 82 -6.49 15.50 -14.35
N CYS A 83 -5.56 16.42 -14.14
CA CYS A 83 -5.81 17.78 -13.68
C CYS A 83 -5.18 18.77 -14.66
N ARG A 84 -5.88 19.87 -14.91
CA ARG A 84 -5.36 21.03 -15.66
C ARG A 84 -5.71 22.29 -14.90
N GLU A 85 -5.12 23.40 -15.32
CA GLU A 85 -5.42 24.72 -14.78
C GLU A 85 -6.93 25.01 -14.83
N SER A 86 -7.37 25.84 -13.87
CA SER A 86 -8.78 26.19 -13.61
C SER A 86 -9.69 25.06 -13.12
N HIS A 87 -9.20 23.82 -12.98
CA HIS A 87 -9.97 22.75 -12.35
C HIS A 87 -10.13 22.99 -10.85
N ASP A 88 -11.31 22.67 -10.33
CA ASP A 88 -11.58 22.67 -8.90
C ASP A 88 -11.17 21.31 -8.32
N VAL A 89 -10.21 21.32 -7.39
CA VAL A 89 -9.60 20.11 -6.85
C VAL A 89 -9.56 20.16 -5.33
N THR A 90 -9.91 19.05 -4.69
CA THR A 90 -9.66 18.81 -3.26
C THR A 90 -8.55 17.79 -3.08
N VAL A 91 -7.54 18.15 -2.30
CA VAL A 91 -6.50 17.22 -1.84
C VAL A 91 -6.76 16.90 -0.38
N LEU A 92 -6.83 15.62 -0.04
CA LEU A 92 -7.04 15.12 1.32
C LEU A 92 -5.82 14.31 1.76
N TRP A 93 -5.29 14.68 2.92
CA TRP A 93 -4.22 13.96 3.59
C TRP A 93 -4.69 13.41 4.94
N ALA A 94 -4.14 12.26 5.28
CA ALA A 94 -4.43 11.57 6.52
C ALA A 94 -3.14 11.35 7.32
N ALA A 95 -3.20 11.68 8.61
CA ALA A 95 -2.14 11.39 9.56
C ALA A 95 -2.64 10.42 10.63
N LYS A 96 -1.74 9.62 11.20
CA LYS A 96 -2.08 8.87 12.43
C LYS A 96 -2.27 9.87 13.56
N LYS A 97 -3.23 9.63 14.46
CA LYS A 97 -3.44 10.46 15.64
C LYS A 97 -2.12 10.75 16.37
N GLY A 98 -1.85 12.02 16.63
CA GLY A 98 -0.62 12.49 17.30
C GLY A 98 0.61 12.63 16.41
N LYS A 99 0.53 12.36 15.09
CA LYS A 99 1.63 12.62 14.14
C LYS A 99 1.38 13.88 13.33
N LYS A 100 2.41 14.71 13.19
CA LYS A 100 2.39 15.94 12.38
C LYS A 100 2.48 15.66 10.87
N ASN A 101 3.20 14.62 10.47
CA ASN A 101 3.36 14.28 9.05
C ASN A 101 2.25 13.33 8.60
N GLY A 102 1.39 13.82 7.70
CA GLY A 102 0.36 13.05 7.00
C GLY A 102 0.84 12.55 5.64
N TYR A 103 0.09 11.60 5.08
CA TYR A 103 0.26 11.18 3.69
C TYR A 103 -0.92 11.68 2.86
N ASN A 104 -0.66 12.13 1.64
CA ASN A 104 -1.71 12.35 0.65
C ASN A 104 -2.38 11.00 0.37
N VAL A 105 -3.71 10.96 0.55
CA VAL A 105 -4.49 9.72 0.45
C VAL A 105 -5.56 9.78 -0.62
N LEU A 106 -6.10 10.96 -0.89
CA LEU A 106 -7.15 11.18 -1.89
C LEU A 106 -6.92 12.53 -2.58
N VAL A 107 -7.09 12.54 -3.89
CA VAL A 107 -7.24 13.75 -4.68
C VAL A 107 -8.52 13.61 -5.48
N TYR A 108 -9.41 14.58 -5.37
CA TYR A 108 -10.68 14.58 -6.07
C TYR A 108 -10.78 15.82 -6.93
N ASN A 109 -10.95 15.62 -8.23
CA ASN A 109 -11.18 16.68 -9.19
C ASN A 109 -12.69 16.81 -9.42
N HIS A 110 -13.24 17.92 -8.95
CA HIS A 110 -14.67 18.24 -9.00
C HIS A 110 -15.13 18.55 -10.41
N THR A 111 -14.28 19.18 -11.23
CA THR A 111 -14.61 19.56 -12.60
C THR A 111 -14.86 18.35 -13.50
N VAL A 112 -14.09 17.28 -13.33
CA VAL A 112 -14.25 16.04 -14.13
C VAL A 112 -14.92 14.91 -13.33
N ASN A 113 -15.30 15.17 -12.08
CA ASN A 113 -15.92 14.21 -11.17
C ASN A 113 -15.13 12.88 -11.07
N LYS A 114 -13.81 12.98 -10.86
CA LYS A 114 -12.93 11.81 -10.70
C LYS A 114 -12.11 11.89 -9.42
N ALA A 115 -12.08 10.78 -8.69
CA ALA A 115 -11.28 10.60 -7.48
C ALA A 115 -10.10 9.66 -7.76
N ALA A 116 -8.93 10.03 -7.27
CA ALA A 116 -7.73 9.22 -7.26
C ALA A 116 -7.29 8.95 -5.82
N TYR A 117 -7.12 7.67 -5.47
CA TYR A 117 -6.71 7.24 -4.14
C TYR A 117 -5.29 6.68 -4.17
N GLN A 118 -4.48 7.04 -3.18
CA GLN A 118 -3.13 6.49 -3.04
C GLN A 118 -3.14 5.24 -2.15
N GLN A 119 -3.36 4.08 -2.76
CA GLN A 119 -3.48 2.81 -2.06
C GLN A 119 -2.23 2.45 -1.23
N SER A 120 -1.03 2.85 -1.66
CA SER A 120 0.21 2.61 -0.89
C SER A 120 0.26 3.42 0.41
N SER A 121 -0.20 4.68 0.38
CA SER A 121 -0.33 5.55 1.56
C SER A 121 -1.40 5.03 2.50
N LEU A 122 -2.61 4.71 2.00
CA LEU A 122 -3.70 4.18 2.82
C LEU A 122 -3.29 2.86 3.48
N SER A 123 -2.72 1.94 2.73
CA SER A 123 -2.29 0.65 3.28
C SER A 123 -1.25 0.84 4.39
N ARG A 124 -0.30 1.78 4.24
CA ARG A 124 0.71 2.12 5.27
C ARG A 124 0.09 2.72 6.53
N LEU A 125 -0.94 3.54 6.39
CA LEU A 125 -1.67 4.12 7.52
C LEU A 125 -2.50 3.09 8.28
N LEU A 126 -3.15 2.18 7.55
CA LEU A 126 -4.15 1.24 8.08
C LEU A 126 -3.61 -0.17 8.38
N LYS A 127 -2.31 -0.43 8.17
CA LYS A 127 -1.68 -1.74 8.44
C LYS A 127 -2.10 -2.27 9.82
N PRO A 128 -2.69 -3.48 9.90
CA PRO A 128 -2.93 -4.13 11.17
C PRO A 128 -1.61 -4.50 11.84
N TRP A 129 -1.68 -4.77 13.13
CA TRP A 129 -0.52 -5.22 13.89
C TRP A 129 -0.17 -6.65 13.48
N LYS A 130 1.08 -6.88 13.07
CA LYS A 130 1.54 -8.16 12.51
C LYS A 130 1.80 -9.25 13.56
N LEU A 131 2.12 -8.89 14.80
CA LEU A 131 2.56 -9.83 15.84
C LEU A 131 1.58 -10.98 16.14
N PRO A 132 0.27 -10.76 16.38
CA PRO A 132 -0.62 -11.87 16.74
C PRO A 132 -0.72 -12.94 15.63
N TYR A 133 -0.64 -12.53 14.36
CA TYR A 133 -0.67 -13.44 13.22
C TYR A 133 0.56 -14.35 13.16
N TRP A 134 1.75 -13.80 13.45
CA TRP A 134 2.98 -14.58 13.48
C TRP A 134 3.13 -15.44 14.73
N ILE A 135 2.60 -14.99 15.88
CA ILE A 135 2.55 -15.81 17.10
C ILE A 135 1.66 -17.04 16.85
N GLY A 136 0.48 -16.85 16.23
CA GLY A 136 -0.39 -17.96 15.82
C GLY A 136 0.29 -18.91 14.84
N ALA A 137 1.03 -18.38 13.84
CA ALA A 137 1.80 -19.17 12.90
C ALA A 137 2.83 -20.08 13.62
N LEU A 138 3.59 -19.51 14.55
CA LEU A 138 4.61 -20.24 15.32
C LEU A 138 3.99 -21.31 16.21
N ALA A 139 2.83 -21.05 16.83
CA ALA A 139 2.11 -22.03 17.63
C ALA A 139 1.66 -23.24 16.80
N VAL A 140 1.18 -23.00 15.57
CA VAL A 140 0.78 -24.08 14.63
C VAL A 140 1.99 -24.90 14.20
N ILE A 141 3.12 -24.25 13.88
CA ILE A 141 4.37 -24.93 13.51
C ILE A 141 4.85 -25.82 14.66
N TYR A 142 4.87 -25.29 15.89
CA TYR A 142 5.29 -26.02 17.08
C TYR A 142 4.34 -27.19 17.42
N GLY A 143 3.03 -27.02 17.24
CA GLY A 143 2.06 -28.10 17.41
C GLY A 143 2.26 -29.22 16.37
N ALA A 144 2.46 -28.85 15.10
CA ALA A 144 2.66 -29.80 14.02
C ALA A 144 3.97 -30.59 14.17
N THR A 145 5.06 -29.95 14.61
CA THR A 145 6.34 -30.64 14.92
C THR A 145 6.17 -31.60 16.09
N GLY A 146 5.48 -31.19 17.16
CA GLY A 146 5.24 -32.05 18.32
C GLY A 146 4.42 -33.32 17.98
N LEU A 147 3.39 -33.17 17.14
CA LEU A 147 2.61 -34.32 16.65
C LEU A 147 3.45 -35.24 15.77
N ALA A 148 4.30 -34.70 14.90
CA ALA A 148 5.21 -35.48 14.07
C ALA A 148 6.18 -36.32 14.91
N VAL A 149 6.80 -35.72 15.94
CA VAL A 149 7.72 -36.43 16.86
C VAL A 149 7.00 -37.58 17.57
N ARG A 150 5.77 -37.34 18.06
CA ARG A 150 4.97 -38.38 18.72
C ARG A 150 4.62 -39.54 17.79
N GLN A 151 4.28 -39.26 16.53
CA GLN A 151 3.96 -40.30 15.54
C GLN A 151 5.18 -41.16 15.18
N ILE A 152 6.37 -40.56 15.13
CA ILE A 152 7.64 -41.28 14.90
C ILE A 152 7.93 -42.21 16.10
N GLN A 153 7.70 -41.74 17.32
CA GLN A 153 7.91 -42.54 18.54
C GLN A 153 6.90 -43.69 18.69
N SER A 154 5.67 -43.53 18.20
CA SER A 154 4.62 -44.56 18.30
C SER A 154 4.70 -45.64 17.21
N HIS A 155 5.79 -45.70 16.42
CA HIS A 155 5.99 -46.63 15.29
C HIS A 155 4.80 -46.71 14.33
N THR A 156 4.01 -45.65 14.25
CA THR A 156 2.85 -45.55 13.36
C THR A 156 3.32 -44.98 12.02
N THR A 157 2.59 -45.22 10.94
CA THR A 157 2.95 -44.71 9.60
C THR A 157 3.06 -43.18 9.60
N PHE A 158 4.29 -42.67 9.57
CA PHE A 158 4.59 -41.24 9.45
C PHE A 158 4.42 -40.79 8.00
N THR A 159 3.53 -39.81 7.76
CA THR A 159 3.33 -39.22 6.44
C THR A 159 3.94 -37.81 6.40
N PRO A 160 5.19 -37.65 5.91
CA PRO A 160 5.89 -36.35 5.94
C PRO A 160 5.17 -35.24 5.18
N GLY A 161 4.42 -35.59 4.12
CA GLY A 161 3.66 -34.63 3.32
C GLY A 161 2.63 -33.84 4.12
N ARG A 162 2.02 -34.42 5.16
CA ARG A 162 1.02 -33.73 6.00
C ARG A 162 1.66 -32.65 6.87
N VAL A 163 2.85 -32.91 7.41
CA VAL A 163 3.59 -31.94 8.25
C VAL A 163 4.06 -30.75 7.40
N LEU A 164 4.60 -31.02 6.22
CA LEU A 164 5.02 -29.98 5.28
C LEU A 164 3.85 -29.08 4.84
N LEU A 165 2.69 -29.67 4.55
CA LEU A 165 1.48 -28.90 4.22
C LEU A 165 1.04 -28.00 5.38
N LEU A 166 1.09 -28.49 6.63
CA LEU A 166 0.73 -27.70 7.80
C LEU A 166 1.70 -26.53 8.03
N TRP A 167 3.00 -26.73 7.84
CA TRP A 167 3.97 -25.64 7.93
C TRP A 167 3.76 -24.59 6.83
N PHE A 168 3.54 -25.04 5.59
CA PHE A 168 3.26 -24.14 4.48
C PHE A 168 1.98 -23.32 4.73
N ALA A 169 0.91 -23.98 5.18
CA ALA A 169 -0.34 -23.33 5.56
C ALA A 169 -0.14 -22.34 6.71
N ALA A 170 0.67 -22.68 7.72
CA ALA A 170 0.97 -21.81 8.86
C ALA A 170 1.66 -20.49 8.46
N ILE A 171 2.37 -20.44 7.33
CA ILE A 171 3.00 -19.22 6.83
C ILE A 171 2.05 -18.47 5.87
N VAL A 172 1.44 -19.19 4.93
CA VAL A 172 0.62 -18.59 3.88
C VAL A 172 -0.69 -18.02 4.42
N VAL A 173 -1.39 -18.75 5.30
CA VAL A 173 -2.70 -18.33 5.82
C VAL A 173 -2.60 -17.01 6.58
N PRO A 174 -1.69 -16.82 7.56
CA PRO A 174 -1.53 -15.53 8.24
C PRO A 174 -1.14 -14.40 7.30
N MET A 175 -0.32 -14.67 6.28
CA MET A 175 0.06 -13.68 5.27
C MET A 175 -1.14 -13.20 4.43
N VAL A 176 -1.98 -14.14 3.98
CA VAL A 176 -3.20 -13.84 3.22
C VAL A 176 -4.22 -13.10 4.09
N ILE A 177 -4.43 -13.53 5.33
CA ILE A 177 -5.31 -12.85 6.30
C ILE A 177 -4.83 -11.41 6.53
N TYR A 178 -3.53 -11.23 6.76
CA TYR A 178 -2.94 -9.91 6.98
C TYR A 178 -3.17 -8.97 5.78
N ARG A 179 -2.96 -9.47 4.56
CA ARG A 179 -3.19 -8.71 3.32
C ARG A 179 -4.67 -8.40 3.12
N SER A 180 -5.54 -9.39 3.33
CA SER A 180 -6.99 -9.26 3.20
C SER A 180 -7.55 -8.20 4.15
N LEU A 181 -7.14 -8.23 5.42
CA LEU A 181 -7.56 -7.24 6.41
C LEU A 181 -7.07 -5.82 6.08
N THR A 182 -5.85 -5.69 5.57
CA THR A 182 -5.35 -4.40 5.10
C THR A 182 -6.22 -3.87 3.97
N ASN A 183 -6.53 -4.70 2.99
CA ASN A 183 -7.40 -4.33 1.86
C ASN A 183 -8.83 -4.00 2.30
N ALA A 184 -9.39 -4.74 3.26
CA ALA A 184 -10.71 -4.48 3.80
C ALA A 184 -10.79 -3.12 4.50
N ARG A 185 -9.78 -2.77 5.32
CA ARG A 185 -9.70 -1.45 5.97
C ARG A 185 -9.55 -0.32 4.96
N VAL A 186 -8.76 -0.54 3.91
CA VAL A 186 -8.62 0.43 2.81
C VAL A 186 -9.95 0.66 2.09
N LYS A 187 -10.70 -0.41 1.78
CA LYS A 187 -12.04 -0.29 1.19
C LYS A 187 -13.01 0.43 2.13
N GLN A 188 -12.98 0.12 3.42
CA GLN A 188 -13.81 0.79 4.43
C GLN A 188 -13.52 2.30 4.49
N PHE A 189 -12.25 2.70 4.39
CA PHE A 189 -11.86 4.12 4.29
C PHE A 189 -12.42 4.78 3.03
N MET A 190 -12.29 4.10 1.88
CA MET A 190 -12.79 4.63 0.61
C MET A 190 -14.31 4.82 0.64
N SER A 191 -15.06 3.90 1.26
CA SER A 191 -16.51 4.01 1.40
C SER A 191 -16.96 5.03 2.44
N SER A 192 -16.14 5.32 3.47
CA SER A 192 -16.51 6.29 4.52
C SER A 192 -16.33 7.74 4.10
N ILE A 193 -15.53 8.01 3.06
CA ILE A 193 -15.33 9.37 2.57
C ILE A 193 -16.43 9.72 1.57
N ASN A 194 -17.28 10.66 1.94
CA ASN A 194 -18.17 11.32 0.99
C ASN A 194 -17.47 12.55 0.40
N TYR A 195 -16.96 12.39 -0.82
CA TYR A 195 -16.19 13.44 -1.51
C TYR A 195 -17.04 14.67 -1.88
N ARG A 196 -18.37 14.53 -1.92
CA ARG A 196 -19.29 15.65 -2.19
C ARG A 196 -19.37 16.63 -1.01
N ASP A 197 -19.26 16.12 0.21
CA ASP A 197 -19.38 16.93 1.42
C ASP A 197 -18.09 17.78 1.66
N LEU A 198 -16.96 17.33 1.10
CA LEU A 198 -15.68 18.04 1.22
C LEU A 198 -15.69 19.41 0.53
N LEU A 199 -16.46 19.57 -0.56
CA LEU A 199 -16.66 20.85 -1.25
C LEU A 199 -17.45 21.84 -0.38
N ALA A 200 -18.55 21.37 0.21
CA ALA A 200 -19.46 22.19 0.99
C ALA A 200 -18.81 22.77 2.26
N SER A 201 -17.78 22.11 2.78
CA SER A 201 -17.02 22.58 3.94
C SER A 201 -16.00 23.69 3.65
N SER A 202 -15.75 24.01 2.37
CA SER A 202 -14.76 25.01 1.93
C SER A 202 -15.35 26.34 1.46
N THR A 203 -16.68 26.44 1.43
CA THR A 203 -17.47 27.68 1.29
C THR A 203 -17.92 28.16 2.66
#